data_AF-W2P9L1-F1
#
_entry.id   AF-W2P9L1-F1
#
_cell.length_a   1.000
_cell.length_b   1.000
_cell.length_c   1.000
_cell.angle_alpha   90.00
_cell.angle_beta   90.00
_cell.angle_gamma   90.00
#
_symmetry.space_group_name_H-M   'P 1'
#
loop_
_entity.id
_entity.type
_entity.pdbx_description
1 polymer ?
#
loop_
_entity_poly.entity_id
_entity_poly.type
_entity_poly.pdbx_seq_one_letter_code
_entity_poly.pdbx_strand_id
1 'polypeptide(L)'
;THALVFVDEFPWGIKSRVKVTLMDHNALSNKKIPQVNGLQVVEIVDHHSDLGQHLDAEKREVAFADGNALVASTCTLVAERLKEVATHEAHKLLSTMLLGVIALDSINFDPNAKKVTPRDVKAAEKLEEMAFAKKEPLFKWLQAEKFNPAHWGAFTLENCLQVDYKEFTFTTATGASKVVGISAVLIDLEAFVLKTKDATALRKGMTDYCRQNTLSFLVVMTMFMTSDNQRHRQLLFFQEDGDDAKQCIEYIKTEGSLQVEPLLLPGSHRDEHLAAFNQLNTGASRKQVAPMIQRALAQ
;
A
#
# COMPACT_ATOMS: atom_id res chain seq x y z
N THR A 1 -9.89 23.58 -8.82
CA THR A 1 -9.92 22.22 -8.24
C THR A 1 -10.05 21.10 -9.28
N HIS A 2 -9.87 21.34 -10.59
CA HIS A 2 -9.90 20.31 -11.64
C HIS A 2 -8.54 19.65 -11.96
N ALA A 3 -7.59 19.69 -11.03
CA ALA A 3 -6.21 19.22 -11.30
C ALA A 3 -6.02 17.70 -11.09
N LEU A 4 -6.98 17.04 -10.43
CA LEU A 4 -7.00 15.61 -10.18
C LEU A 4 -8.29 15.03 -10.74
N VAL A 5 -8.24 13.77 -11.15
CA VAL A 5 -9.40 12.99 -11.62
C VAL A 5 -9.38 11.66 -10.88
N PHE A 6 -10.44 11.36 -10.15
CA PHE A 6 -10.62 10.08 -9.48
C PHE A 6 -11.36 9.08 -10.37
N VAL A 7 -11.29 7.79 -10.02
CA VAL A 7 -11.88 6.70 -10.82
C VAL A 7 -13.39 6.89 -10.99
N ASP A 8 -14.09 7.35 -9.96
CA ASP A 8 -15.53 7.62 -9.96
C ASP A 8 -15.91 8.93 -10.68
N GLU A 9 -14.96 9.81 -10.94
CA GLU A 9 -15.15 11.03 -11.73
C GLU A 9 -14.89 10.81 -13.23
N PHE A 10 -14.17 9.75 -13.59
CA PHE A 10 -13.90 9.46 -15.00
C PHE A 10 -15.18 9.02 -15.72
N PRO A 11 -15.49 9.56 -16.91
CA PRO A 11 -16.73 9.27 -17.63
C PRO A 11 -16.67 7.91 -18.34
N TRP A 12 -16.71 6.82 -17.58
CA TRP A 12 -16.59 5.45 -18.12
C TRP A 12 -17.64 5.06 -19.17
N GLY A 13 -18.77 5.79 -19.25
CA GLY A 13 -19.76 5.64 -20.32
C GLY A 13 -19.32 6.17 -21.69
N ILE A 14 -18.07 6.60 -21.84
CA ILE A 14 -17.49 7.05 -23.10
C ILE A 14 -17.49 5.91 -24.14
N LYS A 15 -17.93 6.22 -25.37
CA LYS A 15 -17.97 5.26 -26.49
C LYS A 15 -16.64 5.14 -27.23
N SER A 16 -15.75 6.11 -27.05
CA SER A 16 -14.42 6.14 -27.66
C SER A 16 -13.49 5.14 -26.98
N ARG A 17 -12.51 4.65 -27.74
CA ARG A 17 -11.43 3.81 -27.21
C ARG A 17 -10.69 4.55 -26.08
N VAL A 18 -10.49 3.88 -24.95
CA VAL A 18 -9.74 4.42 -23.81
C VAL A 18 -8.35 3.81 -23.82
N LYS A 19 -7.31 4.63 -23.97
CA LYS A 19 -5.92 4.21 -23.88
C LYS A 19 -5.37 4.62 -22.52
N VAL A 20 -4.72 3.69 -21.81
CA VAL A 20 -4.16 3.94 -20.48
C VAL A 20 -2.68 3.58 -20.42
N THR A 21 -1.93 4.39 -19.67
CA THR A 21 -0.59 4.07 -19.21
C THR A 21 -0.70 3.60 -17.76
N LEU A 22 -0.19 2.41 -17.44
CA LEU A 22 -0.11 1.94 -16.06
C LEU A 22 1.18 2.48 -15.43
N MET A 23 1.05 3.05 -14.23
CA MET A 23 2.19 3.52 -13.43
C MET A 23 2.14 2.89 -12.05
N ASP A 24 3.30 2.41 -11.57
CA ASP A 24 3.47 1.77 -10.25
C ASP A 24 2.72 0.44 -10.08
N HIS A 25 2.25 -0.12 -11.19
CA HIS A 25 1.72 -1.47 -11.32
C HIS A 25 1.73 -1.89 -12.79
N ASN A 26 1.80 -3.20 -13.05
CA ASN A 26 1.82 -3.77 -14.40
C ASN A 26 0.60 -4.66 -14.72
N ALA A 27 -0.47 -4.54 -13.93
CA ALA A 27 -1.73 -5.27 -14.10
C ALA A 27 -2.96 -4.40 -13.76
N LEU A 28 -4.05 -4.54 -14.52
CA LEU A 28 -5.33 -3.90 -14.25
C LEU A 28 -6.13 -4.71 -13.23
N SER A 29 -5.87 -4.48 -11.94
CA SER A 29 -6.52 -5.20 -10.83
C SER A 29 -7.53 -4.35 -10.06
N ASN A 30 -7.67 -3.06 -10.38
CA ASN A 30 -8.61 -2.19 -9.68
C ASN A 30 -10.05 -2.47 -10.10
N LYS A 31 -10.79 -3.18 -9.24
CA LYS A 31 -12.21 -3.52 -9.44
C LYS A 31 -13.17 -2.33 -9.51
N LYS A 32 -12.73 -1.11 -9.15
CA LYS A 32 -13.51 0.13 -9.37
C LYS A 32 -13.43 0.62 -10.81
N ILE A 33 -12.48 0.14 -11.61
CA ILE A 33 -12.45 0.40 -13.05
C ILE A 33 -13.45 -0.58 -13.70
N PRO A 34 -14.53 -0.09 -14.33
CA PRO A 34 -15.49 -0.95 -14.98
C PRO A 34 -14.85 -1.68 -16.17
N GLN A 35 -15.39 -2.85 -16.52
CA GLN A 35 -15.02 -3.56 -17.74
C GLN A 35 -15.59 -2.80 -18.93
N VAL A 36 -14.76 -1.95 -19.56
CA VAL A 36 -15.15 -1.14 -20.72
C VAL A 36 -14.57 -1.74 -22.00
N ASN A 37 -15.45 -1.98 -22.97
CA ASN A 37 -15.03 -2.40 -24.31
C ASN A 37 -14.15 -1.31 -24.94
N GLY A 38 -12.92 -1.68 -25.33
CA GLY A 38 -11.96 -0.75 -25.92
C GLY A 38 -11.06 -0.03 -24.92
N LEU A 39 -11.04 -0.43 -23.65
CA LEU A 39 -9.93 -0.08 -22.75
C LEU A 39 -8.67 -0.85 -23.17
N GLN A 40 -7.59 -0.14 -23.45
CA GLN A 40 -6.32 -0.71 -23.88
C GLN A 40 -5.18 -0.15 -23.04
N VAL A 41 -4.38 -1.04 -22.46
CA VAL A 41 -3.06 -0.67 -21.90
C VAL A 41 -2.09 -0.45 -23.05
N VAL A 42 -1.58 0.77 -23.19
CA VAL A 42 -0.63 1.13 -24.25
C VAL A 42 0.78 1.33 -23.74
N GLU A 43 0.94 1.60 -22.44
CA GLU A 43 2.24 1.75 -21.81
C GLU A 43 2.23 1.26 -20.36
N ILE A 44 3.37 0.74 -19.90
CA ILE A 44 3.62 0.39 -18.50
C ILE A 44 4.94 1.03 -18.05
N VAL A 45 4.91 1.65 -16.88
CA VAL A 45 6.08 2.19 -16.15
C VAL A 45 5.96 1.73 -14.70
N ASP A 46 6.77 0.75 -14.29
CA ASP A 46 6.63 0.11 -12.99
C ASP A 46 7.99 -0.35 -12.45
N HIS A 47 8.06 -0.57 -11.14
CA HIS A 47 9.23 -1.11 -10.44
C HIS A 47 8.90 -2.35 -9.58
N HIS A 48 7.67 -2.86 -9.64
CA HIS A 48 7.25 -4.09 -8.98
C HIS A 48 7.61 -5.34 -9.80
N SER A 49 7.43 -6.52 -9.19
CA SER A 49 7.57 -7.80 -9.89
C SER A 49 6.67 -7.82 -11.12
N ASP A 50 7.25 -8.29 -12.22
CA ASP A 50 6.55 -8.43 -13.49
C ASP A 50 5.52 -9.58 -13.43
N LEU A 51 4.25 -9.28 -13.69
CA LEU A 51 3.16 -10.26 -13.71
C LEU A 51 2.90 -10.86 -15.11
N GLY A 52 3.69 -10.48 -16.12
CA GLY A 52 3.55 -10.99 -17.48
C GLY A 52 2.26 -10.59 -18.20
N GLN A 53 1.60 -9.51 -17.75
CA GLN A 53 0.37 -9.00 -18.34
C GLN A 53 0.62 -7.86 -19.33
N HIS A 54 -0.36 -7.64 -20.22
CA HIS A 54 -0.37 -6.57 -21.24
C HIS A 54 0.91 -6.56 -22.08
N LEU A 55 1.32 -7.74 -22.55
CA LEU A 55 2.54 -7.92 -23.35
C LEU A 55 2.47 -7.25 -24.73
N ASP A 56 1.26 -6.89 -25.16
CA ASP A 56 0.96 -6.14 -26.38
C ASP A 56 1.01 -4.61 -26.21
N ALA A 57 1.32 -4.12 -25.00
CA ALA A 57 1.54 -2.69 -24.77
C ALA A 57 2.70 -2.17 -25.64
N GLU A 58 2.51 -1.02 -26.29
CA GLU A 58 3.48 -0.43 -27.22
C GLU A 58 4.81 -0.10 -26.54
N LYS A 59 4.78 0.25 -25.24
CA LYS A 59 5.95 0.54 -24.42
C LYS A 59 5.83 -0.14 -23.06
N ARG A 60 6.89 -0.79 -22.61
CA ARG A 60 6.86 -1.51 -21.34
C ARG A 60 8.20 -1.41 -20.64
N GLU A 61 8.26 -0.59 -19.59
CA GLU A 61 9.40 -0.50 -18.68
C GLU A 61 8.98 -1.02 -17.29
N VAL A 62 9.39 -2.25 -16.98
CA VAL A 62 9.27 -2.81 -15.63
C VAL A 62 10.69 -2.92 -15.08
N ALA A 63 11.06 -1.97 -14.23
CA ALA A 63 12.38 -1.86 -13.62
C ALA A 63 12.51 -2.85 -12.44
N PHE A 64 12.44 -4.14 -12.73
CA PHE A 64 12.54 -5.23 -11.76
C PHE A 64 13.29 -6.41 -12.39
N ALA A 65 14.31 -6.93 -11.70
CA ALA A 65 15.09 -8.08 -12.14
C ALA A 65 15.63 -8.85 -10.94
N ASP A 66 15.83 -10.16 -11.10
CA ASP A 66 16.45 -11.03 -10.08
C ASP A 66 15.80 -10.90 -8.68
N GLY A 67 14.48 -10.75 -8.65
CA GLY A 67 13.71 -10.61 -7.40
C GLY A 67 13.82 -9.24 -6.73
N ASN A 68 14.45 -8.25 -7.37
CA ASN A 68 14.70 -6.93 -6.81
C ASN A 68 14.21 -5.81 -7.75
N ALA A 69 13.72 -4.73 -7.14
CA ALA A 69 13.44 -3.50 -7.89
C ALA A 69 14.77 -2.85 -8.30
N LEU A 70 14.82 -2.33 -9.53
CA LEU A 70 15.98 -1.62 -10.10
C LEU A 70 15.94 -0.11 -9.85
N VAL A 71 14.86 0.36 -9.20
CA VAL A 71 14.68 1.72 -8.66
C VAL A 71 13.83 1.65 -7.40
N ALA A 72 14.04 2.57 -6.46
CA ALA A 72 13.27 2.64 -5.23
C ALA A 72 11.83 3.12 -5.47
N SER A 73 11.61 3.93 -6.51
CA SER A 73 10.32 4.55 -6.83
C SER A 73 10.04 4.53 -8.33
N THR A 74 8.79 4.27 -8.73
CA THR A 74 8.34 4.47 -10.10
C THR A 74 8.56 5.93 -10.57
N CYS A 75 8.50 6.90 -9.65
CA CYS A 75 8.77 8.30 -9.97
C CYS A 75 10.21 8.55 -10.45
N THR A 76 11.18 7.67 -10.12
CA THR A 76 12.53 7.72 -10.69
C THR A 76 12.50 7.52 -12.20
N LEU A 77 11.73 6.53 -12.68
CA LEU A 77 11.57 6.26 -14.12
C LEU A 77 10.87 7.43 -14.83
N VAL A 78 9.88 8.04 -14.17
CA VAL A 78 9.19 9.23 -14.69
C VAL A 78 10.16 10.43 -14.77
N ALA A 79 10.99 10.63 -13.75
CA ALA A 79 11.98 11.71 -13.71
C ALA A 79 13.06 11.57 -14.79
N GLU A 80 13.51 10.35 -15.08
CA GLU A 80 14.47 10.07 -16.16
C GLU A 80 13.92 10.42 -17.55
N ARG A 81 12.59 10.38 -17.70
CA ARG A 81 11.86 10.70 -18.94
C ARG A 81 11.41 12.17 -19.01
N LEU A 82 11.58 12.94 -17.93
CA LEU A 82 11.17 14.35 -17.87
C LEU A 82 11.97 15.19 -18.87
N LYS A 83 11.31 15.66 -19.92
CA LYS A 83 11.86 16.55 -20.95
C LYS A 83 11.71 18.03 -20.54
N GLU A 84 12.16 18.94 -21.39
CA GLU A 84 11.90 20.38 -21.21
C GLU A 84 10.40 20.65 -21.02
N VAL A 85 10.07 21.34 -19.94
CA VAL A 85 8.70 21.66 -19.54
C VAL A 85 8.35 23.06 -20.03
N ALA A 86 7.11 23.26 -20.48
CA ALA A 86 6.65 24.49 -21.14
C ALA A 86 6.86 25.78 -20.34
N THR A 87 6.83 25.72 -19.01
CA THR A 87 7.13 26.87 -18.14
C THR A 87 8.07 26.48 -17.02
N HIS A 88 8.86 27.45 -16.57
CA HIS A 88 9.77 27.29 -15.45
C HIS A 88 9.04 26.85 -14.17
N GLU A 89 7.90 27.46 -13.86
CA GLU A 89 7.12 27.14 -12.65
C GLU A 89 6.48 25.74 -12.71
N ALA A 90 6.00 25.30 -13.88
CA ALA A 90 5.53 23.93 -14.05
C ALA A 90 6.68 22.93 -13.85
N HIS A 91 7.88 23.25 -14.35
CA HIS A 91 9.07 22.41 -14.14
C HIS A 91 9.39 22.31 -12.64
N LYS A 92 9.43 23.43 -11.91
CA LYS A 92 9.68 23.42 -10.47
C LYS A 92 8.67 22.56 -9.72
N LEU A 93 7.38 22.69 -10.04
CA LEU A 93 6.31 21.93 -9.40
C LEU A 93 6.47 20.43 -9.63
N LEU A 94 6.61 20.02 -10.89
CA LEU A 94 6.82 18.61 -11.25
C LEU A 94 8.08 18.06 -10.57
N SER A 95 9.16 18.84 -10.54
CA SER A 95 10.40 18.43 -9.88
C SER A 95 10.23 18.27 -8.38
N THR A 96 9.50 19.17 -7.71
CA THR A 96 9.18 19.03 -6.28
C THR A 96 8.33 17.80 -6.01
N MET A 97 7.30 17.55 -6.83
CA MET A 97 6.42 16.38 -6.65
C MET A 97 7.20 15.06 -6.83
N LEU A 98 7.98 14.94 -7.91
CA LEU A 98 8.79 13.76 -8.18
C LEU A 98 9.85 13.55 -7.09
N LEU A 99 10.57 14.61 -6.70
CA LEU A 99 11.58 14.54 -5.64
C LEU A 99 10.97 14.08 -4.31
N GLY A 100 9.80 14.59 -3.95
CA GLY A 100 9.09 14.21 -2.73
C GLY A 100 8.73 12.73 -2.68
N VAL A 101 8.18 12.18 -3.76
CA VAL A 101 7.81 10.75 -3.82
C VAL A 101 9.04 9.85 -3.81
N ILE A 102 10.06 10.16 -4.62
CA ILE A 102 11.33 9.41 -4.62
C ILE A 102 11.96 9.42 -3.21
N ALA A 103 11.95 10.56 -2.52
CA ALA A 103 12.46 10.66 -1.16
C ALA A 103 11.65 9.80 -0.18
N LEU A 104 10.32 9.76 -0.27
CA LEU A 104 9.49 8.91 0.60
C LEU A 104 9.74 7.41 0.38
N ASP A 105 9.77 6.95 -0.88
CA ASP A 105 9.90 5.53 -1.21
C ASP A 105 11.31 4.99 -0.90
N SER A 106 12.32 5.84 -1.07
CA SER A 106 13.73 5.56 -0.76
C SER A 106 14.07 5.70 0.72
N ILE A 107 13.12 6.12 1.58
CA ILE A 107 13.37 6.45 2.99
C ILE A 107 14.50 7.46 3.09
N ASN A 108 14.36 8.56 2.35
CA ASN A 108 15.33 9.63 2.21
C ASN A 108 16.73 9.14 1.84
N PHE A 109 16.80 8.20 0.89
CA PHE A 109 18.05 7.65 0.37
C PHE A 109 18.91 6.96 1.45
N ASP A 110 18.29 6.47 2.54
CA ASP A 110 18.99 5.75 3.61
C ASP A 110 19.62 4.46 3.07
N PRO A 111 20.96 4.30 3.11
CA PRO A 111 21.61 3.09 2.63
C PRO A 111 21.18 1.83 3.41
N ASN A 112 20.74 1.97 4.65
CA ASN A 112 20.25 0.85 5.47
C ASN A 112 18.87 0.35 5.01
N ALA A 113 18.12 1.15 4.25
CA ALA A 113 16.83 0.74 3.70
C ALA A 113 16.97 -0.32 2.59
N LYS A 114 18.16 -0.48 2.00
CA LYS A 114 18.48 -1.44 0.92
C LYS A 114 17.53 -1.40 -0.30
N LYS A 115 16.87 -0.26 -0.53
CA LYS A 115 15.97 -0.02 -1.67
C LYS A 115 16.55 0.92 -2.71
N VAL A 116 17.48 1.78 -2.28
CA VAL A 116 17.99 2.92 -3.04
C VAL A 116 18.97 2.43 -4.09
N THR A 117 18.86 2.97 -5.30
CA THR A 117 19.77 2.68 -6.40
C THR A 117 20.49 3.96 -6.87
N PRO A 118 21.60 3.84 -7.61
CA PRO A 118 22.25 5.01 -8.22
C PRO A 118 21.33 5.81 -9.15
N ARG A 119 20.31 5.18 -9.75
CA ARG A 119 19.30 5.85 -10.58
C ARG A 119 18.46 6.82 -9.74
N ASP A 120 18.01 6.39 -8.56
CA ASP A 120 17.22 7.22 -7.65
C ASP A 120 18.02 8.46 -7.18
N VAL A 121 19.29 8.26 -6.81
CA VAL A 121 20.17 9.34 -6.38
C VAL A 121 20.36 10.36 -7.50
N LYS A 122 20.73 9.89 -8.70
CA LYS A 122 20.95 10.75 -9.87
C LYS A 122 19.68 11.52 -10.27
N ALA A 123 18.52 10.86 -10.24
CA ALA A 123 17.24 11.52 -10.52
C ALA A 123 16.97 12.61 -9.47
N ALA A 124 17.10 12.29 -8.18
CA ALA A 124 16.86 13.22 -7.10
C ALA A 124 17.77 14.46 -7.15
N GLU A 125 19.07 14.29 -7.44
CA GLU A 125 20.03 15.39 -7.60
C GLU A 125 19.58 16.35 -8.71
N LYS A 126 19.22 15.83 -9.88
CA LYS A 126 18.75 16.65 -11.01
C LYS A 126 17.43 17.36 -10.70
N LEU A 127 16.49 16.69 -10.02
CA LEU A 127 15.21 17.30 -9.65
C LEU A 127 15.40 18.43 -8.63
N GLU A 128 16.33 18.26 -7.68
CA GLU A 128 16.62 19.23 -6.62
C GLU A 128 17.21 20.55 -7.14
N GLU A 129 17.83 20.56 -8.33
CA GLU A 129 18.27 21.78 -9.01
C GLU A 129 17.08 22.71 -9.37
N MET A 130 15.91 22.12 -9.67
CA MET A 130 14.73 22.84 -10.13
C MET A 130 13.61 22.93 -9.08
N ALA A 131 13.56 22.02 -8.11
CA ALA A 131 12.48 21.95 -7.13
C ALA A 131 12.34 23.25 -6.30
N PHE A 132 11.11 23.55 -5.86
CA PHE A 132 10.80 24.62 -4.90
C PHE A 132 11.42 24.40 -3.51
N ALA A 133 11.73 23.15 -3.17
CA ALA A 133 12.22 22.77 -1.87
C ALA A 133 13.43 21.85 -2.01
N LYS A 134 14.35 21.94 -1.05
CA LYS A 134 15.45 21.00 -0.90
C LYS A 134 14.92 19.66 -0.40
N LYS A 135 15.63 18.59 -0.77
CA LYS A 135 15.28 17.19 -0.53
C LYS A 135 15.01 16.90 0.94
N GLU A 136 15.92 17.31 1.82
CA GLU A 136 15.85 17.01 3.25
C GLU A 136 14.65 17.68 3.95
N PRO A 137 14.43 19.00 3.85
CA PRO A 137 13.21 19.63 4.39
C PRO A 137 11.92 19.06 3.80
N LEU A 138 11.89 18.80 2.50
CA LEU A 138 10.73 18.24 1.82
C LEU A 138 10.37 16.86 2.36
N PHE A 139 11.38 15.97 2.50
CA PHE A 139 11.20 14.65 3.09
C PHE A 139 10.67 14.74 4.52
N LYS A 140 11.29 15.56 5.38
CA LYS A 140 10.85 15.72 6.78
C LYS A 140 9.39 16.16 6.87
N TRP A 141 9.01 17.16 6.07
CA TRP A 141 7.64 17.64 6.03
C TRP A 141 6.67 16.55 5.56
N LEU A 142 6.92 15.91 4.41
CA LEU A 142 6.07 14.84 3.90
C LEU A 142 5.97 13.66 4.87
N GLN A 143 7.09 13.30 5.50
CA GLN A 143 7.15 12.21 6.46
C GLN A 143 6.34 12.53 7.72
N ALA A 144 6.35 13.78 8.18
CA ALA A 144 5.50 14.25 9.28
C ALA A 144 4.02 14.22 8.89
N GLU A 145 3.67 14.70 7.68
CA GLU A 145 2.28 14.69 7.22
C GLU A 145 1.71 13.28 7.06
N LYS A 146 2.54 12.32 6.65
CA LYS A 146 2.18 10.90 6.54
C LYS A 146 1.75 10.29 7.89
N PHE A 147 2.33 10.74 9.00
CA PHE A 147 2.01 10.28 10.35
C PHE A 147 1.18 11.30 11.16
N ASN A 148 0.65 12.33 10.51
CA ASN A 148 0.00 13.43 11.20
C ASN A 148 -1.21 12.95 12.03
N PRO A 149 -1.18 13.08 13.38
CA PRO A 149 -2.25 12.58 14.23
C PRO A 149 -3.60 13.27 13.97
N ALA A 150 -3.61 14.52 13.49
CA ALA A 150 -4.86 15.21 13.15
C ALA A 150 -5.52 14.59 11.91
N HIS A 151 -4.72 14.25 10.89
CA HIS A 151 -5.22 13.58 9.68
C HIS A 151 -5.77 12.20 10.01
N TRP A 152 -4.99 11.38 10.70
CA TRP A 152 -5.43 10.06 11.12
C TRP A 152 -6.59 10.15 12.11
N GLY A 153 -6.64 11.17 12.97
CA GLY A 153 -7.73 11.46 13.90
C GLY A 153 -9.06 11.70 13.18
N ALA A 154 -9.05 12.42 12.06
CA ALA A 154 -10.23 12.72 11.26
C ALA A 154 -10.76 11.51 10.45
N PHE A 155 -9.93 10.49 10.21
CA PHE A 155 -10.36 9.30 9.47
C PHE A 155 -11.38 8.47 10.25
N THR A 156 -12.42 8.03 9.54
CA THR A 156 -13.33 6.98 10.00
C THR A 156 -12.63 5.61 9.96
N LEU A 157 -13.25 4.58 10.56
CA LEU A 157 -12.78 3.19 10.45
C LEU A 157 -12.57 2.78 8.98
N GLU A 158 -13.54 3.08 8.12
CA GLU A 158 -13.49 2.76 6.69
C GLU A 158 -12.36 3.50 5.96
N ASN A 159 -12.13 4.78 6.28
CA ASN A 159 -11.00 5.52 5.70
C ASN A 159 -9.66 4.89 6.09
N CYS A 160 -9.49 4.49 7.36
CA CYS A 160 -8.30 3.78 7.81
C CYS A 160 -8.12 2.45 7.05
N LEU A 161 -9.20 1.69 6.83
CA LEU A 161 -9.14 0.43 6.10
C LEU A 161 -8.80 0.63 4.61
N GLN A 162 -9.26 1.71 3.97
CA GLN A 162 -9.14 1.90 2.54
C GLN A 162 -7.85 2.59 2.07
N VAL A 163 -7.26 3.48 2.89
CA VAL A 163 -6.20 4.41 2.44
C VAL A 163 -4.96 3.72 1.85
N ASP A 164 -4.52 2.61 2.44
CA ASP A 164 -3.47 1.73 1.89
C ASP A 164 -3.91 0.27 1.97
N TYR A 165 -4.96 -0.04 1.20
CA TYR A 165 -5.54 -1.37 1.08
C TYR A 165 -4.95 -2.15 -0.10
N LYS A 166 -4.67 -3.43 0.10
CA LYS A 166 -4.44 -4.39 -0.99
C LYS A 166 -5.26 -5.64 -0.80
N GLU A 167 -5.76 -6.17 -1.91
CA GLU A 167 -6.48 -7.42 -1.97
C GLU A 167 -5.63 -8.49 -2.64
N PHE A 168 -5.74 -9.71 -2.13
CA PHE A 168 -5.07 -10.88 -2.67
C PHE A 168 -6.08 -12.02 -2.83
N THR A 169 -5.96 -12.76 -3.93
CA THR A 169 -6.67 -14.04 -4.11
C THR A 169 -5.66 -15.16 -3.95
N PHE A 170 -5.83 -15.98 -2.93
CA PHE A 170 -4.97 -17.13 -2.66
C PHE A 170 -5.72 -18.43 -2.92
N THR A 171 -5.00 -19.44 -3.40
CA THR A 171 -5.53 -20.79 -3.59
C THR A 171 -5.21 -21.63 -2.36
N THR A 172 -6.21 -22.31 -1.80
CA THR A 172 -6.04 -23.18 -0.63
C THR A 172 -5.48 -24.55 -1.02
N ALA A 173 -5.10 -25.36 -0.03
CA ALA A 173 -4.71 -26.77 -0.24
C ALA A 173 -5.78 -27.59 -0.98
N THR A 174 -7.07 -27.25 -0.81
CA THR A 174 -8.20 -27.89 -1.50
C THR A 174 -8.46 -27.35 -2.91
N GLY A 175 -7.68 -26.38 -3.37
CA GLY A 175 -7.86 -25.70 -4.65
C GLY A 175 -8.93 -24.61 -4.65
N ALA A 176 -9.55 -24.30 -3.50
CA ALA A 176 -10.53 -23.23 -3.38
C ALA A 176 -9.84 -21.86 -3.37
N SER A 177 -10.47 -20.85 -3.96
CA SER A 177 -9.96 -19.47 -3.89
C SER A 177 -10.48 -18.74 -2.65
N LYS A 178 -9.59 -18.06 -1.94
CA LYS A 178 -9.89 -17.19 -0.80
C LYS A 178 -9.43 -15.77 -1.11
N VAL A 179 -10.30 -14.79 -0.90
CA VAL A 179 -9.99 -13.38 -1.08
C VAL A 179 -9.63 -12.79 0.28
N VAL A 180 -8.44 -12.22 0.40
CA VAL A 180 -7.91 -11.68 1.65
C VAL A 180 -7.57 -10.21 1.46
N GLY A 181 -8.11 -9.36 2.34
CA GLY A 181 -7.78 -7.94 2.39
C GLY A 181 -6.67 -7.66 3.39
N ILE A 182 -5.72 -6.79 3.04
CA ILE A 182 -4.67 -6.33 3.95
C ILE A 182 -4.56 -4.80 3.91
N SER A 183 -5.01 -4.15 4.97
CA SER A 183 -4.94 -2.69 5.16
C SER A 183 -3.69 -2.32 5.96
N ALA A 184 -2.90 -1.38 5.46
CA ALA A 184 -1.82 -0.77 6.22
C ALA A 184 -2.29 0.56 6.84
N VAL A 185 -2.13 0.69 8.16
CA VAL A 185 -2.64 1.81 8.96
C VAL A 185 -1.49 2.44 9.74
N LEU A 186 -1.38 3.78 9.78
CA LEU A 186 -0.21 4.45 10.39
C LEU A 186 -0.47 5.03 11.80
N ILE A 187 -1.39 4.40 12.51
CA ILE A 187 -1.68 4.58 13.94
C ILE A 187 -1.68 3.20 14.60
N ASP A 188 -1.49 3.14 15.92
CA ASP A 188 -1.58 1.88 16.66
C ASP A 188 -3.00 1.27 16.64
N LEU A 189 -3.11 0.01 17.04
CA LEU A 189 -4.38 -0.72 17.05
C LEU A 189 -5.38 -0.18 18.05
N GLU A 190 -4.94 0.43 19.16
CA GLU A 190 -5.85 1.04 20.12
C GLU A 190 -6.55 2.26 19.49
N ALA A 191 -5.79 3.18 18.91
CA ALA A 191 -6.31 4.32 18.18
C ALA A 191 -7.18 3.91 16.98
N PHE A 192 -6.82 2.80 16.30
CA PHE A 192 -7.60 2.25 15.19
C PHE A 192 -8.96 1.69 15.64
N VAL A 193 -9.03 0.87 16.71
CA VAL A 193 -10.32 0.30 17.15
C VAL A 193 -11.24 1.37 17.76
N LEU A 194 -10.64 2.38 18.42
CA LEU A 194 -11.35 3.54 18.96
C LEU A 194 -11.91 4.49 17.88
N LYS A 195 -11.74 4.17 16.58
CA LYS A 195 -12.55 4.76 15.50
C LYS A 195 -14.03 4.39 15.57
N THR A 196 -14.36 3.42 16.42
CA THR A 196 -15.73 3.03 16.73
C THR A 196 -16.01 3.19 18.22
N LYS A 197 -17.29 3.17 18.59
CA LYS A 197 -17.71 3.38 19.98
C LYS A 197 -17.45 2.16 20.88
N ASP A 198 -17.55 0.95 20.34
CA ASP A 198 -17.54 -0.31 21.06
C ASP A 198 -17.27 -1.50 20.10
N ALA A 199 -17.06 -2.69 20.68
CA ALA A 199 -16.82 -3.94 19.95
C ALA A 199 -17.92 -4.27 18.92
N THR A 200 -19.18 -3.98 19.23
CA THR A 200 -20.30 -4.27 18.32
C THR A 200 -20.23 -3.40 17.06
N ALA A 201 -19.95 -2.10 17.23
CA ALA A 201 -19.76 -1.18 16.12
C ALA A 201 -18.50 -1.51 15.30
N LEU A 202 -17.40 -1.91 15.97
CA LEU A 202 -16.17 -2.36 15.32
C LEU A 202 -16.44 -3.59 14.45
N ARG A 203 -17.00 -4.66 15.04
CA ARG A 203 -17.33 -5.89 14.32
C ARG A 203 -18.20 -5.57 13.11
N LYS A 204 -19.31 -4.87 13.30
CA LYS A 204 -20.21 -4.48 12.20
C LYS A 204 -19.46 -3.76 11.07
N GLY A 205 -18.62 -2.78 11.40
CA GLY A 205 -17.85 -2.03 10.41
C GLY A 205 -16.86 -2.91 9.62
N MET A 206 -16.18 -3.83 10.31
CA MET A 206 -15.28 -4.79 9.67
C MET A 206 -16.05 -5.83 8.83
N THR A 207 -17.20 -6.33 9.31
CA THR A 207 -18.08 -7.22 8.56
C THR A 207 -18.58 -6.55 7.28
N ASP A 208 -19.05 -5.31 7.37
CA ASP A 208 -19.54 -4.54 6.22
C ASP A 208 -18.42 -4.34 5.19
N TYR A 209 -17.21 -3.98 5.65
CA TYR A 209 -16.05 -3.83 4.77
C TYR A 209 -15.65 -5.15 4.10
N CYS A 210 -15.66 -6.26 4.83
CA CYS A 210 -15.42 -7.60 4.27
C CYS A 210 -16.48 -7.96 3.22
N ARG A 211 -17.77 -7.71 3.48
CA ARG A 211 -18.85 -7.99 2.53
C ARG A 211 -18.74 -7.15 1.26
N GLN A 212 -18.50 -5.84 1.39
CA GLN A 212 -18.32 -4.93 0.26
C GLN A 212 -17.17 -5.37 -0.66
N ASN A 213 -16.11 -5.93 -0.09
CA ASN A 213 -14.94 -6.37 -0.84
C ASN A 213 -14.91 -7.89 -1.12
N THR A 214 -15.95 -8.63 -0.70
CA THR A 214 -16.07 -10.09 -0.83
C THR A 214 -14.90 -10.85 -0.19
N LEU A 215 -14.47 -10.41 0.99
CA LEU A 215 -13.32 -10.96 1.71
C LEU A 215 -13.71 -12.17 2.54
N SER A 216 -12.88 -13.21 2.48
CA SER A 216 -12.90 -14.33 3.43
C SER A 216 -12.50 -13.86 4.83
N PHE A 217 -11.48 -13.01 4.91
CA PHE A 217 -11.06 -12.35 6.14
C PHE A 217 -10.21 -11.10 5.83
N LEU A 218 -10.04 -10.26 6.85
CA LEU A 218 -9.31 -8.99 6.79
C LEU A 218 -8.13 -9.02 7.76
N VAL A 219 -7.01 -8.46 7.31
CA VAL A 219 -5.84 -8.20 8.15
C VAL A 219 -5.58 -6.70 8.18
N VAL A 220 -5.45 -6.14 9.38
CA VAL A 220 -5.00 -4.76 9.58
C VAL A 220 -3.58 -4.82 10.10
N MET A 221 -2.65 -4.21 9.37
CA MET A 221 -1.26 -4.07 9.76
C MET A 221 -1.01 -2.62 10.18
N THR A 222 -0.67 -2.39 11.43
CA THR A 222 -0.30 -1.05 11.88
C THR A 222 1.21 -0.82 11.79
N MET A 223 1.60 0.44 11.58
CA MET A 223 2.98 0.88 11.75
C MET A 223 3.00 2.31 12.26
N PHE A 224 3.64 2.52 13.41
CA PHE A 224 3.67 3.82 14.06
C PHE A 224 5.05 4.04 14.70
N MET A 225 5.35 5.31 14.97
CA MET A 225 6.57 5.72 15.66
C MET A 225 6.20 6.12 17.09
N THR A 226 6.93 5.61 18.08
CA THR A 226 6.82 6.04 19.47
C THR A 226 7.66 7.30 19.73
N SER A 227 7.48 7.93 20.89
CA SER A 227 8.15 9.19 21.25
C SER A 227 9.67 9.11 21.28
N ASP A 228 10.23 7.91 21.40
CA ASP A 228 11.66 7.59 21.33
C ASP A 228 12.15 7.28 19.89
N ASN A 229 11.33 7.59 18.88
CA ASN A 229 11.57 7.31 17.46
C ASN A 229 11.77 5.82 17.14
N GLN A 230 11.27 4.92 17.98
CA GLN A 230 11.23 3.51 17.63
C GLN A 230 10.03 3.21 16.74
N ARG A 231 10.25 2.37 15.74
CA ARG A 231 9.20 1.91 14.83
C ARG A 231 8.55 0.67 15.42
N HIS A 232 7.24 0.70 15.60
CA HIS A 232 6.45 -0.44 16.05
C HIS A 232 5.51 -0.94 14.95
N ARG A 233 5.14 -2.22 15.03
CA ARG A 233 4.16 -2.85 14.17
C ARG A 233 3.22 -3.72 14.98
N GLN A 234 1.96 -3.76 14.58
CA GLN A 234 0.97 -4.68 15.13
C GLN A 234 0.14 -5.29 14.01
N LEU A 235 -0.50 -6.42 14.31
CA LEU A 235 -1.34 -7.18 13.41
C LEU A 235 -2.69 -7.39 14.07
N LEU A 236 -3.77 -7.18 13.33
CA LEU A 236 -5.13 -7.55 13.72
C LEU A 236 -5.72 -8.40 12.62
N PHE A 237 -6.19 -9.59 12.97
CA PHE A 237 -6.95 -10.46 12.09
C PHE A 237 -8.43 -10.36 12.46
N PHE A 238 -9.27 -10.28 11.44
CA PHE A 238 -10.73 -10.30 11.58
C PHE A 238 -11.34 -11.27 10.57
N GLN A 239 -12.16 -12.19 11.07
CA GLN A 239 -12.98 -13.07 10.25
C GLN A 239 -14.35 -13.24 10.92
N GLU A 240 -15.41 -12.93 10.17
CA GLU A 240 -16.79 -13.09 10.68
C GLU A 240 -17.16 -14.57 10.79
N ASP A 241 -16.90 -15.35 9.74
CA ASP A 241 -17.30 -16.75 9.64
C ASP A 241 -16.14 -17.60 9.10
N GLY A 242 -15.86 -18.74 9.74
CA GLY A 242 -14.82 -19.68 9.36
C GLY A 242 -13.53 -19.57 10.18
N ASP A 243 -12.52 -20.35 9.79
CA ASP A 243 -11.28 -20.53 10.57
C ASP A 243 -9.99 -20.24 9.77
N ASP A 244 -10.11 -19.67 8.56
CA ASP A 244 -8.95 -19.39 7.68
C ASP A 244 -7.93 -18.44 8.36
N ALA A 245 -8.42 -17.39 9.03
CA ALA A 245 -7.60 -16.44 9.78
C ALA A 245 -6.92 -17.11 10.98
N LYS A 246 -7.62 -18.00 11.68
CA LYS A 246 -7.05 -18.78 12.80
C LYS A 246 -5.94 -19.71 12.31
N GLN A 247 -6.15 -20.41 11.20
CA GLN A 247 -5.12 -21.22 10.53
C GLN A 247 -3.89 -20.37 10.19
N CYS A 248 -4.09 -19.18 9.62
CA CYS A 248 -2.99 -18.26 9.31
C CYS A 248 -2.23 -17.80 10.56
N ILE A 249 -2.94 -17.48 11.64
CA ILE A 249 -2.33 -17.08 12.91
C ILE A 249 -1.45 -18.20 13.48
N GLU A 250 -1.93 -19.44 13.49
CA GLU A 250 -1.18 -20.59 14.02
C GLU A 250 0.05 -20.92 13.17
N TYR A 251 -0.07 -20.80 11.84
CA TYR A 251 1.07 -20.91 10.94
C TYR A 251 2.13 -19.83 11.22
N ILE A 252 1.70 -18.56 11.34
CA ILE A 252 2.60 -17.43 11.62
C ILE A 252 3.34 -17.62 12.95
N LYS A 253 2.65 -18.08 13.99
CA LYS A 253 3.28 -18.37 15.30
C LYS A 253 4.32 -19.48 15.20
N THR A 254 4.01 -20.54 14.45
CA THR A 254 4.87 -21.71 14.30
C THR A 254 6.10 -21.40 13.45
N GLU A 255 5.93 -20.66 12.35
CA GLU A 255 7.04 -20.24 11.47
C GLU A 255 7.94 -19.20 12.16
N GLY A 256 7.35 -18.31 12.98
CA GLY A 256 8.07 -17.50 13.96
C GLY A 256 8.83 -16.29 13.43
N SER A 257 8.98 -16.09 12.12
CA SER A 257 9.78 -14.99 11.58
C SER A 257 9.19 -13.60 11.82
N LEU A 258 7.87 -13.50 12.05
CA LEU A 258 7.21 -12.25 12.42
C LEU A 258 7.37 -11.91 13.91
N GLN A 259 7.72 -12.89 14.75
CA GLN A 259 7.85 -12.73 16.21
C GLN A 259 6.61 -12.07 16.82
N VAL A 260 5.45 -12.74 16.70
CA VAL A 260 4.18 -12.19 17.15
C VAL A 260 3.94 -12.47 18.64
N GLU A 261 3.50 -11.45 19.37
CA GLU A 261 3.09 -11.56 20.76
C GLU A 261 1.63 -11.12 20.90
N PRO A 262 0.77 -11.86 21.62
CA PRO A 262 -0.63 -11.46 21.81
C PRO A 262 -0.77 -10.04 22.36
N LEU A 263 -1.63 -9.24 21.74
CA LEU A 263 -1.98 -7.90 22.18
C LEU A 263 -3.43 -7.90 22.67
N LEU A 264 -3.65 -7.37 23.87
CA LEU A 264 -5.00 -7.15 24.39
C LEU A 264 -5.54 -5.81 23.88
N LEU A 265 -6.63 -5.87 23.12
CA LEU A 265 -7.39 -4.68 22.77
C LEU A 265 -8.06 -4.06 24.01
N PRO A 266 -8.41 -2.75 23.95
CA PRO A 266 -9.22 -2.11 24.98
C PRO A 266 -10.45 -2.94 25.34
N GLY A 267 -10.78 -3.02 26.64
CA GLY A 267 -11.85 -3.90 27.12
C GLY A 267 -13.20 -3.69 26.42
N SER A 268 -13.51 -2.45 26.04
CA SER A 268 -14.72 -2.07 25.28
C SER A 268 -14.74 -2.55 23.82
N HIS A 269 -13.62 -3.04 23.30
CA HIS A 269 -13.40 -3.43 21.90
C HIS A 269 -12.89 -4.87 21.76
N ARG A 270 -12.99 -5.68 22.81
CA ARG A 270 -12.68 -7.12 22.73
C ARG A 270 -13.83 -7.84 22.03
N ASP A 271 -13.49 -8.65 21.04
CA ASP A 271 -14.42 -9.48 20.28
C ASP A 271 -13.73 -10.80 19.92
N GLU A 272 -14.47 -11.91 19.92
CA GLU A 272 -13.94 -13.24 19.62
C GLU A 272 -13.53 -13.44 18.16
N HIS A 273 -14.04 -12.60 17.25
CA HIS A 273 -13.70 -12.60 15.83
C HIS A 273 -12.40 -11.83 15.54
N LEU A 274 -11.82 -11.20 16.58
CA LEU A 274 -10.61 -10.41 16.50
C LEU A 274 -9.44 -11.09 17.20
N ALA A 275 -8.29 -11.13 16.53
CA ALA A 275 -7.04 -11.55 17.14
C ALA A 275 -5.96 -10.50 16.85
N ALA A 276 -5.42 -9.89 17.91
CA ALA A 276 -4.45 -8.81 17.83
C ALA A 276 -3.08 -9.25 18.36
N PHE A 277 -2.01 -8.73 17.75
CA PHE A 277 -0.63 -9.07 18.09
C PHE A 277 0.29 -7.86 17.95
N ASN A 278 1.26 -7.73 18.85
CA ASN A 278 2.49 -6.99 18.56
C ASN A 278 3.34 -7.81 17.59
N GLN A 279 3.92 -7.17 16.57
CA GLN A 279 4.83 -7.80 15.60
C GLN A 279 6.25 -7.28 15.86
N LEU A 280 7.05 -8.06 16.59
CA LEU A 280 8.38 -7.63 17.02
C LEU A 280 9.39 -7.55 15.87
N ASN A 281 9.20 -8.33 14.79
CA ASN A 281 9.94 -8.11 13.56
C ASN A 281 9.38 -6.88 12.82
N THR A 282 9.84 -5.69 13.22
CA THR A 282 9.35 -4.41 12.67
C THR A 282 9.80 -4.15 11.23
N GLY A 283 10.71 -4.97 10.70
CA GLY A 283 11.15 -4.93 9.29
C GLY A 283 10.16 -5.60 8.33
N ALA A 284 9.38 -6.56 8.81
CA ALA A 284 8.40 -7.27 7.98
C ALA A 284 7.16 -6.41 7.71
N SER A 285 6.84 -6.23 6.43
CA SER A 285 5.70 -5.46 5.94
C SER A 285 4.67 -6.38 5.29
N ARG A 286 3.62 -5.82 4.70
CA ARG A 286 2.67 -6.55 3.84
C ARG A 286 3.37 -7.41 2.77
N LYS A 287 4.55 -7.00 2.27
CA LYS A 287 5.35 -7.78 1.31
C LYS A 287 5.88 -9.10 1.88
N GLN A 288 5.96 -9.24 3.20
CA GLN A 288 6.35 -10.49 3.90
C GLN A 288 5.11 -11.22 4.45
N VAL A 289 4.13 -10.49 4.98
CA VAL A 289 2.92 -11.08 5.57
C VAL A 289 2.01 -11.73 4.53
N ALA A 290 1.81 -11.11 3.37
CA ALA A 290 0.93 -11.68 2.33
C ALA A 290 1.42 -13.05 1.81
N PRO A 291 2.71 -13.25 1.47
CA PRO A 291 3.23 -14.58 1.15
C PRO A 291 3.12 -15.60 2.29
N MET A 292 3.19 -15.18 3.55
CA MET A 292 2.99 -16.09 4.69
C MET A 292 1.54 -16.58 4.78
N ILE A 293 0.58 -15.66 4.60
CA ILE A 293 -0.84 -16.00 4.53
C ILE A 293 -1.10 -16.96 3.37
N GLN A 294 -0.52 -16.70 2.19
CA GLN A 294 -0.63 -17.59 1.05
C GLN A 294 -0.14 -19.00 1.38
N ARG A 295 1.04 -19.13 2.00
CA ARG A 295 1.59 -20.43 2.40
C ARG A 295 0.71 -21.10 3.45
N ALA A 296 0.20 -20.37 4.43
CA ALA A 296 -0.66 -20.91 5.47
C ALA A 296 -1.94 -21.52 4.90
N LEU A 297 -2.58 -20.83 3.94
CA LEU A 297 -3.80 -21.32 3.28
C LEU A 297 -3.56 -22.49 2.33
N ALA A 298 -2.34 -22.59 1.79
CA ALA A 298 -1.92 -23.67 0.89
C ALA A 298 -1.48 -24.96 1.62
N GLN A 299 -1.49 -24.97 2.97
CA GLN A 299 -1.32 -26.17 3.80
C GLN A 299 -2.66 -26.83 4.08
#